data_AF-X1PLE0-F1
#
_entry.id   AF-X1PLE0-F1
#
_cell.length_a   1.000
_cell.length_b   1.000
_cell.length_c   1.000
_cell.angle_alpha   90.00
_cell.angle_beta   90.00
_cell.angle_gamma   90.00
#
_symmetry.space_group_name_H-M   'P 1'
#
loop_
_entity.id
_entity.type
_entity.pdbx_description
1 polymer ?
#
loop_
_entity_poly.entity_id
_entity_poly.type
_entity_poly.pdbx_seq_one_letter_code
_entity_poly.pdbx_strand_id
1 'polypeptide(L)'
;MDKKTKDRIFFWLRIAIAVIFIAIIILTVDLKKTWAELQQTDPIYVGVAAGVYLCFLAFLALRWFILSKARNHPYGFFYLYRSVLIHMLFNNVLPTTIGGDVYRIVDTSGHE
;
A
#
# COMPACT_ATOMS: atom_id res chain seq x y z
N MET A 1 -2.01 34.85 -7.20
CA MET A 1 -0.90 33.87 -7.06
C MET A 1 -1.22 32.69 -7.97
N ASP A 2 -0.35 32.43 -8.94
CA ASP A 2 -0.57 31.43 -10.00
C ASP A 2 -0.79 30.02 -9.43
N LYS A 3 -1.66 29.22 -10.06
CA LYS A 3 -2.05 27.88 -9.59
C LYS A 3 -0.82 26.97 -9.44
N LYS A 4 0.18 27.10 -10.34
CA LYS A 4 1.45 26.35 -10.27
C LYS A 4 2.28 26.69 -9.02
N THR A 5 2.21 27.92 -8.53
CA THR A 5 3.00 28.34 -7.37
C THR A 5 2.44 27.76 -6.08
N LYS A 6 1.10 27.65 -5.95
CA LYS A 6 0.47 26.97 -4.80
C LYS A 6 0.83 25.49 -4.73
N ASP A 7 0.78 24.79 -5.87
CA ASP A 7 1.10 23.35 -5.91
C ASP A 7 2.57 23.06 -5.54
N ARG A 8 3.50 23.92 -5.99
CA ARG A 8 4.91 23.82 -5.59
C ARG A 8 5.11 24.06 -4.08
N ILE A 9 4.43 25.05 -3.50
CA ILE A 9 4.51 25.33 -2.06
C ILE A 9 3.98 24.14 -1.25
N PHE A 10 2.84 23.56 -1.65
CA PHE A 10 2.29 22.38 -0.99
C PHE A 10 3.22 21.17 -1.09
N PHE A 11 3.88 20.98 -2.24
CA PHE A 11 4.87 19.92 -2.43
C PHE A 11 6.06 20.07 -1.47
N TRP A 12 6.67 21.26 -1.43
CA TRP A 12 7.79 21.54 -0.53
C TRP A 12 7.39 21.45 0.95
N LEU A 13 6.19 21.90 1.30
CA LEU A 13 5.67 21.78 2.66
C LEU A 13 5.50 20.31 3.07
N ARG A 14 4.96 19.45 2.19
CA ARG A 14 4.87 18.00 2.44
C ARG A 14 6.24 17.37 2.68
N ILE A 15 7.23 17.73 1.86
CA ILE A 15 8.60 17.25 2.03
C ILE A 15 9.17 17.73 3.37
N ALA A 16 9.04 19.01 3.70
CA ALA A 16 9.54 19.56 4.96
C ALA A 16 8.92 18.85 6.16
N ILE A 17 7.60 18.62 6.14
CA ILE A 17 6.88 17.87 7.18
C ILE A 17 7.43 16.44 7.27
N ALA A 18 7.56 15.72 6.15
CA ALA A 18 8.10 14.36 6.15
C ALA A 18 9.53 14.30 6.74
N VAL A 19 10.40 15.24 6.36
CA VAL A 19 11.77 15.34 6.88
C VAL A 19 11.78 15.64 8.37
N ILE A 20 10.92 16.54 8.86
CA ILE A 20 10.79 16.85 10.28
C ILE A 20 10.38 15.60 11.08
N PHE A 21 9.37 14.85 10.60
CA PHE A 21 8.95 13.62 11.25
C PHE A 21 10.07 12.57 11.29
N ILE A 22 10.80 12.39 10.18
CA ILE A 22 11.96 11.48 10.14
C ILE A 22 13.04 11.93 11.13
N ALA A 23 13.35 13.22 11.18
CA ALA A 23 14.34 13.77 12.10
C ALA A 23 13.94 13.56 13.56
N ILE A 24 12.67 13.77 13.91
CA ILE A 24 12.15 13.50 15.26
C ILE A 24 12.37 12.02 15.62
N ILE A 25 12.03 11.09 14.72
CA ILE A 25 12.21 9.66 14.98
C ILE A 25 13.69 9.34 15.24
N ILE A 26 14.60 9.81 14.39
CA ILE A 26 16.03 9.52 14.54
C ILE A 26 16.61 10.12 15.83
N LEU A 27 16.13 11.29 16.26
CA LEU A 27 16.62 11.96 17.46
C LEU A 27 16.03 11.40 18.76
N THR A 28 14.82 10.84 18.70
CA THR A 28 14.11 10.32 19.89
C THR A 28 14.27 8.81 20.08
N VAL A 29 14.47 8.07 18.99
CA VAL A 29 14.59 6.61 19.00
C VAL A 29 16.05 6.21 19.02
N ASP A 30 16.46 5.51 20.09
CA ASP A 30 17.75 4.85 20.15
C ASP A 30 17.72 3.60 19.27
N LEU A 31 18.11 3.76 18.01
CA LEU A 31 18.18 2.71 16.99
C LEU A 31 18.90 1.45 17.48
N LYS A 32 19.91 1.59 18.34
CA LYS A 32 20.65 0.44 18.89
C LYS A 32 19.81 -0.36 19.87
N LYS A 33 19.09 0.33 20.77
CA LYS A 33 18.18 -0.33 21.72
C LYS A 33 17.01 -0.99 21.00
N THR A 34 16.39 -0.29 20.06
CA THR A 34 15.30 -0.87 19.25
C THR A 34 15.76 -2.09 18.46
N TRP A 35 16.96 -2.08 17.88
CA TRP A 35 17.50 -3.24 17.18
C TRP A 35 17.76 -4.43 18.11
N ALA A 36 18.32 -4.17 19.30
CA ALA A 36 18.55 -5.20 20.30
C ALA A 36 17.24 -5.83 20.82
N GLU A 37 16.18 -5.04 21.00
CA GLU A 37 14.85 -5.55 21.34
C GLU A 37 14.19 -6.33 20.20
N LEU A 38 14.40 -5.89 18.94
CA LEU A 38 13.94 -6.63 17.77
C LEU A 38 14.54 -8.04 17.71
N GLN A 39 15.82 -8.19 18.05
CA GLN A 39 16.50 -9.49 18.08
C GLN A 39 16.02 -10.41 19.21
N GLN A 40 15.47 -9.83 20.29
CA GLN A 40 14.87 -10.58 21.39
C GLN A 40 13.39 -10.89 21.17
N THR A 41 12.78 -10.34 20.11
CA THR A 41 11.37 -10.56 19.80
C THR A 41 11.17 -11.98 19.28
N ASP A 42 10.19 -12.68 19.85
CA ASP A 42 9.86 -14.04 19.43
C ASP A 42 9.37 -14.04 17.96
N PRO A 43 10.01 -14.83 17.07
CA PRO A 43 9.65 -14.90 15.65
C PRO A 43 8.19 -15.34 15.42
N ILE A 44 7.55 -15.97 16.40
CA ILE A 44 6.13 -16.34 16.34
C ILE A 44 5.25 -15.10 16.15
N TYR A 45 5.54 -13.99 16.84
CA TYR A 45 4.73 -12.77 16.69
C TYR A 45 4.87 -12.17 15.28
N VAL A 46 6.06 -12.25 14.69
CA VAL A 46 6.28 -11.80 13.31
C VAL A 46 5.50 -12.69 12.34
N GLY A 47 5.52 -14.01 12.54
CA GLY A 47 4.74 -14.96 11.75
C GLY A 47 3.23 -14.72 11.85
N VAL A 48 2.72 -14.50 13.07
CA VAL A 48 1.31 -14.18 13.30
C VAL A 48 0.92 -12.86 12.64
N ALA A 49 1.73 -11.81 12.79
CA ALA A 49 1.47 -10.53 12.15
C ALA A 49 1.44 -10.65 10.62
N ALA A 50 2.38 -11.39 10.03
CA ALA A 50 2.40 -11.67 8.60
C ALA A 50 1.16 -12.47 8.15
N GLY A 51 0.76 -13.49 8.91
CA GLY A 51 -0.44 -14.27 8.64
C GLY A 51 -1.72 -13.43 8.70
N VAL A 52 -1.86 -12.59 9.73
CA VAL A 52 -2.99 -11.66 9.88
C VAL A 52 -3.04 -10.68 8.70
N TYR A 53 -1.89 -10.18 8.26
CA TYR A 53 -1.80 -9.29 7.10
C TYR A 53 -2.23 -9.99 5.80
N LEU A 54 -1.79 -11.22 5.56
CA LEU A 54 -2.23 -12.00 4.40
C LEU A 54 -3.75 -12.29 4.45
N CYS A 55 -4.28 -12.62 5.63
CA CYS A 55 -5.71 -12.78 5.84
C CYS A 55 -6.47 -11.47 5.52
N PHE A 56 -5.95 -10.32 5.95
CA PHE A 56 -6.53 -9.02 5.63
C PHE A 56 -6.59 -8.77 4.12
N LEU A 57 -5.53 -9.11 3.38
CA LEU A 57 -5.52 -9.02 1.91
C LEU A 57 -6.54 -9.98 1.27
N ALA A 58 -6.74 -11.16 1.86
CA ALA A 58 -7.75 -12.11 1.39
C ALA A 58 -9.18 -11.58 1.63
N PHE A 59 -9.43 -10.91 2.76
CA PHE A 59 -10.70 -10.21 3.01
C PHE A 59 -10.95 -9.09 2.02
N LEU A 60 -9.91 -8.33 1.65
CA LEU A 60 -10.03 -7.29 0.63
C LEU A 60 -10.40 -7.90 -0.73
N ALA A 61 -9.78 -9.01 -1.11
CA ALA A 61 -10.14 -9.75 -2.33
C ALA A 61 -11.55 -10.33 -2.27
N LEU A 62 -11.98 -10.84 -1.12
CA LEU A 62 -13.33 -11.37 -0.90
C LEU A 62 -14.40 -10.29 -1.11
N ARG A 63 -14.15 -9.07 -0.63
CA ARG A 63 -15.02 -7.92 -0.86
C ARG A 63 -15.23 -7.68 -2.36
N TRP A 64 -14.17 -7.71 -3.16
CA TRP A 64 -14.26 -7.54 -4.61
C TRP A 64 -14.88 -8.75 -5.31
N PHE A 65 -14.68 -9.96 -4.80
CA PHE A 65 -15.34 -11.17 -5.28
C PHE A 65 -16.86 -11.11 -5.11
N ILE A 66 -17.34 -10.68 -3.94
CA ILE A 66 -18.78 -10.50 -3.67
C ILE A 66 -19.37 -9.45 -4.61
N LEU A 67 -18.66 -8.34 -4.81
CA LEU A 67 -19.09 -7.27 -5.72
C LEU A 67 -19.13 -7.74 -7.18
N SER A 68 -18.13 -8.51 -7.62
CA SER A 68 -18.07 -9.03 -8.99
C SER A 68 -19.19 -10.02 -9.27
N LYS A 69 -19.55 -10.85 -8.29
CA LYS A 69 -20.68 -11.78 -8.38
C LYS A 69 -22.01 -11.04 -8.57
N ALA A 70 -22.16 -9.86 -7.96
CA ALA A 70 -23.34 -9.00 -8.16
C ALA A 70 -23.42 -8.39 -9.58
N ARG A 71 -22.31 -8.38 -10.34
CA ARG A 71 -22.21 -7.80 -11.68
C ARG A 71 -22.24 -8.84 -12.81
N ASN A 72 -22.60 -10.10 -12.51
CA ASN A 72 -22.64 -11.23 -13.46
C ASN A 72 -21.31 -11.52 -14.19
N HIS A 73 -20.17 -11.08 -13.64
CA HIS A 73 -18.85 -11.40 -14.17
C HIS A 73 -18.11 -12.29 -13.16
N PRO A 74 -18.12 -13.62 -13.31
CA PRO A 74 -17.57 -14.53 -12.32
C PRO A 74 -16.05 -14.65 -12.46
N TYR A 75 -15.31 -13.66 -11.92
CA TYR A 75 -13.87 -13.84 -11.69
C TYR A 75 -13.65 -14.81 -10.52
N GLY A 76 -12.69 -15.73 -10.67
CA GLY A 76 -12.30 -16.64 -9.59
C GLY A 76 -11.68 -15.90 -8.40
N PHE A 77 -11.94 -16.36 -7.17
CA PHE A 77 -11.40 -15.75 -5.95
C PHE A 77 -9.86 -15.61 -5.99
N PHE A 78 -9.15 -16.64 -6.45
CA PHE A 78 -7.68 -16.62 -6.56
C PHE A 78 -7.15 -15.58 -7.55
N TYR A 79 -7.90 -15.30 -8.63
CA TYR A 79 -7.54 -14.27 -9.59
C TYR A 79 -7.62 -12.88 -8.95
N LEU A 80 -8.70 -12.62 -8.21
CA LEU A 80 -8.89 -11.37 -7.45
C LEU A 80 -7.85 -11.23 -6.33
N TYR A 81 -7.54 -12.30 -5.60
CA TYR A 81 -6.52 -12.27 -4.56
C TYR A 81 -5.14 -11.96 -5.12
N ARG A 82 -4.75 -12.59 -6.24
CA ARG A 82 -3.50 -12.27 -6.95
C ARG A 82 -3.48 -10.81 -7.43
N SER A 83 -4.60 -10.31 -7.97
CA SER A 83 -4.73 -8.92 -8.39
C SER A 83 -4.53 -7.95 -7.23
N VAL A 84 -5.14 -8.21 -6.07
CA VAL A 84 -4.95 -7.42 -4.84
C VAL A 84 -3.50 -7.45 -4.36
N LEU A 85 -2.83 -8.60 -4.41
CA LEU A 85 -1.41 -8.69 -4.04
C LEU A 85 -0.52 -7.84 -4.96
N ILE A 86 -0.75 -7.92 -6.27
CA ILE A 86 -0.03 -7.12 -7.27
C ILE A 86 -0.30 -5.63 -7.06
N HIS A 87 -1.56 -5.25 -6.85
CA HIS A 87 -1.95 -3.88 -6.55
C HIS A 87 -1.26 -3.36 -5.28
N MET A 88 -1.21 -4.16 -4.21
CA MET A 88 -0.56 -3.77 -2.96
C MET A 88 0.95 -3.61 -3.13
N LEU A 89 1.58 -4.45 -3.95
CA LEU A 89 2.99 -4.30 -4.30
C LEU A 89 3.24 -2.99 -5.05
N PHE A 90 2.42 -2.70 -6.07
CA PHE A 90 2.53 -1.45 -6.84
C PHE A 90 2.30 -0.22 -5.96
N ASN A 91 1.34 -0.28 -5.02
CA ASN A 91 1.09 0.82 -4.10
C ASN A 91 2.26 1.06 -3.12
N ASN A 92 2.99 0.02 -2.73
CA ASN A 92 4.17 0.17 -1.86
C ASN A 92 5.42 0.64 -2.63
N VAL A 93 5.55 0.25 -3.90
CA VAL A 93 6.74 0.58 -4.72
C VAL A 93 6.58 1.92 -5.45
N LEU A 94 5.37 2.25 -5.93
CA LEU A 94 5.11 3.47 -6.67
C LEU A 94 4.46 4.52 -5.75
N PRO A 95 5.09 5.68 -5.55
CA PRO A 95 4.55 6.76 -4.70
C PRO A 95 3.38 7.52 -5.34
N THR A 96 2.64 6.89 -6.27
CA THR A 96 1.58 7.55 -7.05
C THR A 96 0.36 6.66 -7.21
N THR A 97 -0.80 7.32 -7.26
CA THR A 97 -2.18 6.84 -7.48
C THR A 97 -2.37 5.96 -8.74
N ILE A 98 -1.29 5.59 -9.43
CA ILE A 98 -1.26 4.78 -10.66
C ILE A 98 -1.73 3.34 -10.40
N GLY A 99 -1.56 2.80 -9.18
CA GLY A 99 -1.95 1.43 -8.85
C GLY A 99 -3.44 1.11 -9.02
N GLY A 100 -4.32 2.11 -8.95
CA GLY A 100 -5.77 1.95 -9.17
C GLY A 100 -6.20 2.03 -10.64
N ASP A 101 -5.48 2.81 -11.45
CA ASP A 101 -5.86 3.09 -12.85
C ASP A 101 -5.26 2.09 -13.86
N VAL A 102 -4.16 1.40 -13.52
CA VAL A 102 -3.54 0.41 -14.43
C VAL A 102 -4.52 -0.71 -14.80
N TYR A 103 -5.36 -1.18 -13.88
CA TYR A 103 -6.37 -2.20 -14.22
C TYR A 103 -7.39 -1.69 -15.24
N ARG A 104 -7.79 -0.42 -15.15
CA ARG A 104 -8.75 0.21 -16.07
C ARG A 104 -8.13 0.53 -17.43
N ILE A 105 -6.83 0.88 -17.47
CA ILE A 105 -6.11 1.18 -18.71
C ILE A 105 -5.85 -0.11 -19.51
N VAL A 106 -5.44 -1.20 -18.83
CA VAL A 106 -5.18 -2.49 -19.49
C VAL A 106 -6.47 -3.14 -20.05
N ASP A 107 -7.60 -2.94 -19.37
CA ASP A 107 -8.91 -3.43 -19.83
C ASP A 107 -9.45 -2.62 -21.02
N THR A 108 -9.11 -1.33 -21.13
CA THR A 108 -9.56 -0.49 -22.24
C THR A 108 -8.66 -0.61 -23.49
N SER A 109 -7.37 -0.94 -23.32
CA SER A 109 -6.43 -1.07 -24.46
C SER A 109 -6.47 -2.42 -25.18
N GLY A 110 -7.30 -3.37 -24.73
CA GLY A 110 -7.48 -4.68 -25.37
C GLY A 110 -8.64 -4.75 -26.39
N HIS A 111 -9.31 -3.62 -26.65
CA HIS A 111 -10.47 -3.52 -27.55
C HIS A 111 -10.27 -2.47 -28.64
N GLU A 112 -9.08 -2.41 -29.25
CA GLU A 112 -8.85 -1.78 -30.57
C GLU A 112 -8.24 -2.78 -31.55
#